data_AF-A0A1A9RDX4-F1
#
_entry.id   AF-A0A1A9RDX4-F1
#
_cell.length_a   1.000
_cell.length_b   1.000
_cell.length_c   1.000
_cell.angle_alpha   90.00
_cell.angle_beta   90.00
_cell.angle_gamma   90.00
#
_symmetry.space_group_name_H-M   'P 1'
#
loop_
_entity.id
_entity.type
_entity.pdbx_description
1 polymer ?
#
loop_
_entity_poly.entity_id
_entity_poly.type
_entity_poly.pdbx_seq_one_letter_code
_entity_poly.pdbx_strand_id
1 'polypeptide(L)' 'MMTALGLAACAGSQIPASASEPADASMPAVGAANPASVYCVQQGGKSEIRKNQDGSEYGVCILPDGKEVEEWAYYRANNK' A
#
# COMPACT_ATOMS: atom_id res chain seq x y z
N MET A 1 -57.41 14.93 37.23
CA MET A 1 -56.01 15.10 37.66
C MET A 1 -55.56 13.79 38.30
N MET A 2 -54.69 13.03 37.63
CA MET A 2 -53.69 12.14 38.25
C MET A 2 -52.79 11.63 37.12
N THR A 3 -51.49 11.86 37.28
CA THR A 3 -50.40 11.68 36.32
C THR A 3 -49.68 10.32 36.44
N ALA A 4 -48.95 9.98 35.36
CA ALA A 4 -47.89 8.96 35.24
C ALA A 4 -48.39 7.50 35.07
N LEU A 5 -47.71 6.58 34.38
CA LEU A 5 -46.30 6.39 34.07
C LEU A 5 -46.14 5.78 32.66
N GLY A 6 -45.09 6.15 31.93
CA GLY A 6 -44.63 5.39 30.78
C GLY A 6 -43.80 4.18 31.18
N LEU A 7 -43.86 3.10 30.41
CA LEU A 7 -42.86 2.03 30.32
C LEU A 7 -43.02 1.32 28.97
N ALA A 8 -42.07 1.56 28.06
CA ALA A 8 -41.84 0.75 26.86
C ALA A 8 -40.70 -0.23 27.15
N ALA A 9 -40.99 -1.53 27.12
CA ALA A 9 -40.07 -2.67 27.26
C ALA A 9 -40.87 -3.94 26.93
N CYS A 10 -40.49 -4.97 26.18
CA CYS A 10 -39.29 -5.51 25.53
C CYS A 10 -39.81 -6.19 24.22
N ALA A 11 -39.07 -6.78 23.27
CA ALA A 11 -37.78 -7.44 23.28
C ALA A 11 -37.33 -7.52 21.81
N GLY A 12 -36.31 -6.75 21.45
CA GLY A 12 -35.60 -6.93 20.19
C GLY A 12 -34.35 -7.76 20.48
N SER A 13 -34.36 -9.02 20.07
CA SER A 13 -33.16 -9.86 19.99
C SER A 13 -32.15 -9.20 19.06
N GLN A 14 -31.08 -8.63 19.61
CA GLN A 14 -29.96 -8.15 18.82
C GLN A 14 -28.71 -8.81 19.38
N ILE A 15 -28.30 -9.87 18.70
CA ILE A 15 -26.95 -10.41 18.77
C ILE A 15 -26.06 -9.32 18.17
N PRO A 16 -25.17 -8.64 18.90
CA PRO A 16 -24.03 -8.06 18.22
C PRO A 16 -23.18 -9.26 17.81
N ALA A 17 -23.27 -9.62 16.53
CA ALA A 17 -22.17 -10.28 15.86
C ALA A 17 -20.97 -9.41 16.18
N SER A 18 -20.04 -9.95 16.98
CA SER A 18 -18.74 -9.33 17.22
C SER A 18 -18.12 -9.21 15.84
N ALA A 19 -18.34 -8.06 15.23
CA ALA A 19 -17.72 -7.68 14.00
C ALA A 19 -16.24 -7.80 14.28
N SER A 20 -15.60 -8.70 13.57
CA SER A 20 -14.18 -8.69 13.35
C SER A 20 -13.84 -7.25 12.96
N GLU A 21 -13.34 -6.48 13.92
CA GLU A 21 -12.66 -5.23 13.62
C GLU A 21 -11.55 -5.60 12.65
N PRO A 22 -11.51 -5.02 11.44
CA PRO A 22 -10.35 -5.21 10.59
C PRO A 22 -9.20 -4.62 11.39
N ALA A 23 -8.23 -5.48 11.69
CA ALA A 23 -6.95 -5.11 12.24
C ALA A 23 -6.49 -3.84 11.50
N ASP A 24 -6.24 -2.78 12.27
CA ASP A 24 -5.39 -1.68 11.85
C ASP A 24 -4.06 -2.35 11.47
N ALA A 25 -3.97 -2.74 10.20
CA ALA A 25 -2.73 -3.13 9.57
C ALA A 25 -2.00 -1.81 9.43
N SER A 26 -1.33 -1.42 10.52
CA SER A 26 -0.32 -0.40 10.52
C SER A 26 0.69 -0.82 9.46
N MET A 27 0.48 -0.35 8.23
CA MET A 27 1.39 -0.62 7.13
C MET A 27 2.75 -0.12 7.63
N PRO A 28 3.83 -0.91 7.48
CA PRO A 28 5.15 -0.42 7.83
C PRO A 28 5.30 0.92 7.12
N ALA A 29 5.63 1.97 7.87
CA ALA A 29 6.00 3.24 7.25
C ALA A 29 7.17 2.94 6.33
N VAL A 30 6.88 2.73 5.04
CA VAL A 30 7.85 2.39 4.02
C VAL A 30 8.87 3.51 4.10
N GLY A 31 10.15 3.14 4.31
CA GLY A 31 11.24 4.10 4.37
C GLY A 31 11.24 5.02 3.16
N ALA A 32 12.00 6.11 3.22
CA ALA A 32 12.11 7.07 2.11
C ALA A 32 12.16 6.35 0.75
N ALA A 33 11.33 6.80 -0.19
CA ALA A 33 11.21 6.16 -1.50
C ALA A 33 12.58 6.05 -2.18
N ASN A 34 12.86 4.93 -2.84
CA ASN A 34 14.09 4.74 -3.59
C ASN A 34 14.15 5.78 -4.73
N PRO A 35 15.16 6.66 -4.76
CA PRO A 35 15.25 7.73 -5.75
C PRO A 35 15.38 7.20 -7.18
N ALA A 36 16.02 6.05 -7.39
CA ALA A 36 16.13 5.43 -8.70
C ALA A 36 14.76 4.94 -9.21
N SER A 37 13.96 4.31 -8.34
CA SER A 37 12.60 3.89 -8.66
C SER A 37 11.69 5.08 -8.94
N VAL A 38 11.79 6.15 -8.15
CA VAL A 38 11.05 7.40 -8.36
C VAL A 38 11.42 8.03 -9.70
N TYR A 39 12.73 8.10 -10.01
CA TYR A 39 13.20 8.61 -11.28
C TYR A 39 12.67 7.78 -12.46
N CYS A 40 12.70 6.46 -12.38
CA CYS A 40 12.15 5.57 -13.40
C CYS A 40 10.69 5.93 -13.74
N VAL A 41 9.85 6.07 -12.71
CA VAL A 41 8.43 6.43 -12.88
C VAL A 41 8.26 7.84 -13.46
N GLN A 42 9.11 8.79 -13.05
CA GLN A 42 9.10 10.14 -13.61
C GLN A 42 9.46 10.18 -15.11
N GLN A 43 10.29 9.24 -15.59
CA GLN A 43 10.59 9.08 -17.02
C GLN A 43 9.48 8.33 -17.79
N GLY A 44 8.35 8.03 -17.14
CA GLY A 44 7.24 7.27 -17.72
C GLY A 44 7.45 5.77 -17.72
N GLY A 45 8.49 5.26 -17.05
CA GLY A 45 8.76 3.84 -16.93
C GLY A 45 8.02 3.17 -15.77
N LYS A 46 8.13 1.85 -15.70
CA LYS A 46 7.68 1.02 -14.57
C LYS A 46 8.90 0.49 -13.82
N SER A 47 8.99 0.75 -12.52
CA SER A 47 10.00 0.11 -11.65
C SER A 47 9.51 -1.28 -11.22
N GLU A 48 10.40 -2.27 -11.31
CA GLU A 48 10.15 -3.66 -10.94
C GLU A 48 11.33 -4.22 -10.16
N ILE A 49 11.06 -4.81 -8.99
CA ILE A 49 12.08 -5.53 -8.22
C ILE A 49 12.14 -6.97 -8.73
N ARG A 50 13.34 -7.41 -9.10
CA ARG A 50 13.62 -8.77 -9.56
C ARG A 50 14.60 -9.45 -8.61
N LYS A 51 14.58 -10.79 -8.62
CA LYS A 51 15.48 -11.64 -7.82
C LYS A 51 16.48 -12.36 -8.71
N ASN A 52 17.73 -12.40 -8.27
CA ASN A 52 18.77 -13.26 -8.81
C ASN A 52 18.63 -14.68 -8.27
N GLN A 53 19.36 -15.63 -8.85
CA GLN A 53 19.38 -17.03 -8.43
C GLN A 53 19.89 -17.23 -6.99
N ASP A 54 20.74 -16.32 -6.51
CA ASP A 54 21.26 -16.29 -5.14
C ASP A 54 20.28 -15.65 -4.12
N GLY A 55 19.12 -15.20 -4.59
CA GLY A 55 18.08 -14.56 -3.78
C GLY A 55 18.27 -13.05 -3.58
N SER A 56 19.35 -12.44 -4.09
CA SER A 56 19.53 -11.00 -4.05
C SER A 56 18.51 -10.29 -4.94
N GLU A 57 18.03 -9.12 -4.50
CA GLU A 57 17.07 -8.29 -5.23
C GLU A 57 17.78 -7.14 -5.96
N TYR A 58 17.25 -6.77 -7.13
CA TYR A 58 17.69 -5.61 -7.90
C TYR A 58 16.50 -4.94 -8.59
N GLY A 59 16.60 -3.62 -8.82
CA GLY A 59 15.55 -2.85 -9.47
C GLY A 59 15.77 -2.73 -10.98
N VAL A 60 14.70 -2.92 -11.75
CA VAL A 60 14.66 -2.72 -13.19
C VAL A 60 13.65 -1.63 -13.53
N CYS A 61 14.06 -0.70 -14.38
CA CYS A 61 13.18 0.25 -15.03
C CYS A 61 12.80 -0.25 -16.43
N ILE A 62 11.51 -0.48 -16.64
CA ILE A 62 10.92 -0.81 -17.94
C ILE A 62 10.45 0.50 -18.56
N LEU A 63 11.16 0.99 -19.57
CA LEU A 63 10.90 2.28 -20.24
C LEU A 63 9.69 2.20 -21.18
N PRO A 64 9.13 3.35 -21.62
CA PRO A 64 7.96 3.39 -22.51
C PRO A 64 8.14 2.71 -23.86
N ASP A 65 9.38 2.61 -24.34
CA ASP A 65 9.75 1.89 -25.56
C ASP A 65 9.91 0.36 -25.35
N GLY A 66 9.66 -0.11 -24.12
CA GLY A 66 9.82 -1.50 -23.71
C GLY A 66 11.26 -1.87 -23.33
N LYS A 67 12.22 -0.94 -23.41
CA LYS A 67 13.60 -1.22 -23.00
C LYS A 67 13.68 -1.41 -21.48
N GLU A 68 14.39 -2.45 -21.07
CA GLU A 68 14.66 -2.71 -19.67
C GLU A 68 16.10 -2.29 -19.32
N VAL A 69 16.25 -1.51 -18.25
CA VAL A 69 17.54 -1.06 -17.71
C VAL A 69 17.56 -1.19 -16.21
N GLU A 70 18.71 -1.48 -15.60
CA GLU A 70 18.85 -1.45 -14.14
C GLU A 70 18.61 -0.02 -13.62
N GLU A 71 17.76 0.15 -12.62
CA GLU A 71 17.23 1.47 -12.24
C GLU A 71 18.31 2.42 -11.71
N TRP A 72 19.29 1.92 -10.96
CA TRP A 72 20.39 2.74 -10.44
C TRP A 72 21.39 3.14 -11.51
N ALA A 73 21.68 2.25 -12.45
CA ALA A 73 22.51 2.54 -13.61
C ALA A 73 21.87 3.64 -14.47
N TYR A 74 20.56 3.54 -14.70
CA TYR A 74 19.81 4.56 -15.43
C TYR A 74 19.78 5.89 -14.68
N TYR A 75 19.45 5.88 -13.38
CA TYR A 75 19.45 7.08 -12.54
C TYR A 75 20.80 7.81 -12.58
N ARG A 76 21.91 7.12 -12.33
CA ARG A 76 23.25 7.74 -12.32
C ARG A 76 23.69 8.26 -13.70
N ALA A 77 23.25 7.62 -14.77
CA ALA A 77 23.59 8.03 -16.13
C ALA A 77 22.82 9.29 -16.58
N ASN A 78 21.61 9.51 -16.04
CA ASN A 78 20.67 10.47 -16.57
C ASN A 78 20.23 11.58 -15.58
N ASN A 79 20.54 11.47 -14.29
CA ASN A 79 20.18 12.44 -13.25
C ASN A 79 21.42 13.16 -12.71
N LYS A 80 21.77 14.31 -13.30
CA LYS A 80 22.85 15.21 -12.86
C LYS A 80 22.32 16.48 -12.21
#